data_AF-A0A368VEN6-F1
#
_entry.id   AF-A0A368VEN6-F1
#
_cell.length_a   1.000
_cell.length_b   1.000
_cell.length_c   1.000
_cell.angle_alpha   90.00
_cell.angle_beta   90.00
_cell.angle_gamma   90.00
#
_symmetry.space_group_name_H-M   'P 1'
#
loop_
_entity.id
_entity.type
_entity.pdbx_description
1 polymer ?
#
loop_
_entity_poly.entity_id
_entity_poly.type
_entity_poly.pdbx_seq_one_letter_code
_entity_poly.pdbx_strand_id
1 'polypeptide(L)'
;MNKIFFITLCSFVLLIGCGKETTEEILEEHIQYLDSYGWHVKDKISEKSEVMNYFPERLQTLRIAGLDLEPYKNKELVVTSYKLKEKQKTGKKMYVSIYEYDGKIIGGHGGLEDWDPGLFALTDKERLINEGIMTQ
;
A
#
# COMPACT_ATOMS: atom_id res chain seq x y z
N MET A 1 -64.35 -21.42 12.06
CA MET A 1 -64.04 -19.98 12.17
C MET A 1 -62.61 -19.86 12.71
N ASN A 2 -61.76 -19.16 11.97
CA ASN A 2 -60.41 -18.68 12.30
C ASN A 2 -59.22 -19.66 12.44
N LYS A 3 -58.30 -19.45 11.47
CA LYS A 3 -56.88 -19.81 11.40
C LYS A 3 -56.12 -19.27 12.62
N ILE A 4 -54.99 -19.89 12.98
CA ILE A 4 -53.71 -19.21 13.27
C ILE A 4 -52.58 -20.25 13.21
N PHE A 5 -51.72 -20.05 12.21
CA PHE A 5 -50.35 -20.53 12.06
C PHE A 5 -49.47 -19.79 13.09
N PHE A 6 -48.36 -20.37 13.59
CA PHE A 6 -47.07 -19.71 13.94
C PHE A 6 -46.25 -20.67 14.84
N ILE A 7 -45.25 -21.36 14.28
CA ILE A 7 -43.85 -20.97 14.11
C ILE A 7 -42.96 -21.36 15.31
N THR A 8 -42.08 -22.29 14.97
CA THR A 8 -40.88 -22.83 15.61
C THR A 8 -40.01 -21.76 16.29
N LEU A 9 -39.52 -22.04 17.50
CA LEU A 9 -38.37 -21.34 18.08
C LEU A 9 -37.30 -22.37 18.48
N CYS A 10 -36.52 -22.80 17.48
CA CYS A 10 -35.29 -23.55 17.70
C CYS A 10 -34.22 -22.58 18.23
N SER A 11 -33.93 -22.66 19.52
CA SER A 11 -32.75 -22.05 20.14
C SER A 11 -31.49 -22.81 19.70
N PHE A 12 -30.90 -22.42 18.57
CA PHE A 12 -29.55 -22.83 18.19
C PHE A 12 -28.66 -21.60 18.25
N VAL A 13 -28.20 -21.28 19.46
CA VAL A 13 -27.17 -20.26 19.69
C VAL A 13 -25.84 -20.88 19.30
N LEU A 14 -25.53 -20.83 18.00
CA LEU A 14 -24.18 -21.06 17.50
C LEU A 14 -23.38 -19.78 17.72
N LEU A 15 -22.77 -19.67 18.90
CA LEU A 15 -21.62 -18.78 19.11
C LEU A 15 -20.42 -19.39 18.36
N ILE A 16 -20.43 -19.28 17.03
CA ILE A 16 -19.21 -19.40 16.24
C ILE A 16 -18.51 -18.06 16.45
N GLY A 17 -17.65 -18.02 17.48
CA GLY A 17 -16.62 -17.01 17.60
C GLY A 17 -15.75 -17.09 16.36
N CYS A 18 -16.06 -16.27 15.36
CA CYS A 18 -15.26 -16.13 14.16
C CYS A 18 -14.01 -15.38 14.57
N GLY A 19 -12.99 -16.12 15.02
CA GLY A 19 -11.63 -15.65 15.09
C GLY A 19 -11.16 -15.35 13.67
N LYS A 20 -11.49 -14.16 13.17
CA LYS A 20 -10.77 -13.59 12.04
C LYS A 20 -9.53 -12.94 12.63
N GLU A 21 -8.42 -13.68 12.55
CA GLU A 21 -7.14 -13.01 12.37
C GLU A 21 -7.34 -11.98 11.27
N THR A 22 -7.27 -10.70 11.62
CA THR A 22 -7.32 -9.59 10.66
C THR A 22 -6.08 -9.71 9.81
N THR A 23 -6.15 -10.50 8.75
CA THR A 23 -5.24 -10.36 7.61
C THR A 23 -5.42 -8.91 7.16
N GLU A 24 -4.41 -8.07 7.36
CA GLU A 24 -4.47 -6.67 6.92
C GLU A 24 -4.81 -6.67 5.42
N GLU A 25 -5.99 -6.17 5.08
CA GLU A 25 -6.53 -6.29 3.74
C GLU A 25 -5.67 -5.47 2.76
N ILE A 26 -5.21 -6.13 1.70
CA ILE A 26 -4.53 -5.49 0.59
C ILE A 26 -5.63 -4.93 -0.32
N LEU A 27 -5.64 -3.61 -0.53
CA LEU A 27 -6.64 -2.96 -1.37
C LEU A 27 -6.41 -3.29 -2.85
N GLU A 28 -7.46 -3.74 -3.53
CA GLU A 28 -7.42 -4.11 -4.95
C GLU A 28 -7.00 -2.92 -5.85
N GLU A 29 -7.43 -1.70 -5.51
CA GLU A 29 -7.04 -0.48 -6.23
C GLU A 29 -5.54 -0.20 -6.15
N HIS A 30 -4.89 -0.55 -5.02
CA HIS A 30 -3.44 -0.43 -4.87
C HIS A 30 -2.71 -1.47 -5.71
N ILE A 31 -3.23 -2.70 -5.78
CA ILE A 31 -2.67 -3.75 -6.64
C ILE A 31 -2.73 -3.29 -8.09
N GLN A 32 -3.91 -2.86 -8.56
CA GLN A 32 -4.08 -2.40 -9.95
C GLN A 32 -3.21 -1.18 -10.27
N TYR A 33 -3.12 -0.22 -9.35
CA TYR A 33 -2.23 0.93 -9.50
C TYR A 33 -0.77 0.50 -9.67
N LEU A 34 -0.25 -0.39 -8.81
CA LEU A 34 1.13 -0.86 -8.87
C LEU A 34 1.40 -1.76 -10.09
N ASP A 35 0.45 -2.63 -10.44
CA ASP A 35 0.52 -3.49 -11.62
C ASP A 35 0.60 -2.66 -12.91
N SER A 36 -0.02 -1.46 -12.95
CA SER A 36 0.11 -0.53 -14.09
C SER A 36 1.54 -0.02 -14.31
N TYR A 37 2.39 -0.07 -13.29
CA TYR A 37 3.84 0.19 -13.36
C TYR A 37 4.67 -1.10 -13.39
N GLY A 38 4.00 -2.25 -13.39
CA GLY A 38 4.59 -3.59 -13.38
C GLY A 38 5.10 -4.05 -12.02
N TRP A 39 4.74 -3.42 -10.90
CA TRP A 39 5.18 -3.83 -9.56
C TRP A 39 4.14 -4.72 -8.89
N HIS A 40 4.57 -5.80 -8.24
CA HIS A 40 3.64 -6.76 -7.65
C HIS A 40 3.70 -6.77 -6.13
N VAL A 41 2.55 -6.63 -5.48
CA VAL A 41 2.45 -6.67 -4.02
C VAL A 41 2.69 -8.09 -3.51
N LYS A 42 3.51 -8.21 -2.47
CA LYS A 42 3.68 -9.43 -1.68
C LYS A 42 2.90 -9.37 -0.36
N ASP A 43 3.23 -8.39 0.48
CA ASP A 43 2.64 -8.23 1.82
C ASP A 43 2.34 -6.74 2.07
N LYS A 44 1.23 -6.44 2.76
CA LYS A 44 1.06 -5.12 3.42
C LYS A 44 1.98 -5.05 4.63
N ILE A 45 2.62 -3.90 4.82
CA ILE A 45 3.56 -3.65 5.93
C ILE A 45 2.94 -2.72 6.96
N SER A 46 2.28 -1.68 6.49
CA SER A 46 1.67 -0.67 7.35
C SER A 46 0.68 0.18 6.58
N GLU A 47 -0.27 0.75 7.30
CA GLU A 47 -1.12 1.85 6.89
C GLU A 47 -1.12 2.88 8.01
N LYS A 48 -0.97 4.16 7.68
CA LYS A 48 -0.99 5.23 8.67
C LYS A 48 -1.54 6.51 8.06
N SER A 49 -2.24 7.29 8.88
CA SER A 49 -2.52 8.69 8.56
C SER A 49 -1.39 9.57 9.07
N GLU A 50 -0.93 10.51 8.26
CA GLU A 50 0.05 11.51 8.69
C GLU A 50 -0.21 12.88 8.04
N VAL A 51 0.03 13.93 8.82
CA VAL A 51 -0.05 15.31 8.34
C VAL A 51 1.21 15.63 7.55
N MET A 52 1.05 16.09 6.31
CA MET A 52 2.13 16.45 5.41
C MET A 52 2.80 17.75 5.82
N ASN A 53 3.71 17.65 6.77
CA ASN A 53 4.55 18.73 7.24
C ASN A 53 6.03 18.30 7.23
N TYR A 54 6.45 17.69 6.11
CA TYR A 54 7.84 17.27 5.91
C TYR A 54 8.75 18.48 5.66
N PHE A 55 10.02 18.34 6.06
CA PHE A 55 11.05 19.32 5.73
C PHE A 55 11.24 19.42 4.21
N PRO A 56 11.63 20.60 3.66
CA PRO A 56 11.81 20.80 2.23
C PRO A 56 12.72 19.76 1.55
N GLU A 57 13.78 19.33 2.23
CA GLU A 57 14.70 18.30 1.75
C GLU A 57 13.99 16.98 1.46
N ARG A 58 13.11 16.53 2.36
CA ARG A 58 12.33 15.30 2.18
C ARG A 58 11.32 15.45 1.05
N LEU A 59 10.65 16.60 0.93
CA LEU A 59 9.74 16.87 -0.19
C LEU A 59 10.49 16.86 -1.52
N GLN A 60 11.71 17.39 -1.56
CA GLN A 60 12.56 17.35 -2.74
C GLN A 60 12.98 15.91 -3.10
N THR A 61 13.39 15.09 -2.12
CA THR A 61 13.73 13.68 -2.37
C THR A 61 12.54 12.90 -2.93
N LEU A 62 11.34 13.11 -2.38
CA LEU A 62 10.11 12.47 -2.88
C LEU A 62 9.77 12.93 -4.29
N ARG A 63 9.93 14.22 -4.58
CA ARG A 63 9.71 14.76 -5.94
C ARG A 63 10.68 14.15 -6.96
N ILE A 64 11.95 13.96 -6.60
CA ILE A 64 12.93 13.26 -7.45
C ILE A 64 12.50 11.81 -7.69
N ALA A 65 11.90 11.16 -6.69
CA ALA A 65 11.28 9.84 -6.82
C ALA A 65 9.89 9.87 -7.47
N GLY A 66 9.51 10.96 -8.14
CA GLY A 66 8.27 11.06 -8.92
C GLY A 66 7.00 11.41 -8.14
N LEU A 67 7.12 11.78 -6.85
CA LEU A 67 5.99 12.11 -5.99
C LEU A 67 6.04 13.57 -5.50
N ASP A 68 5.18 14.43 -6.03
CA ASP A 68 5.08 15.83 -5.58
C ASP A 68 4.02 16.01 -4.48
N LEU A 69 4.47 16.22 -3.25
CA LEU A 69 3.60 16.40 -2.08
C LEU A 69 3.37 17.86 -1.66
N GLU A 70 4.02 18.84 -2.32
CA GLU A 70 3.81 20.27 -2.00
C GLU A 70 2.33 20.71 -2.03
N PRO A 71 1.51 20.28 -3.01
CA PRO A 71 0.09 20.65 -3.03
C PRO A 71 -0.70 20.19 -1.80
N TYR A 72 -0.18 19.19 -1.08
CA TYR A 72 -0.82 18.55 0.07
C TYR A 72 -0.24 19.04 1.39
N LYS A 73 0.55 20.12 1.40
CA LYS A 73 1.12 20.68 2.64
C LYS A 73 0.04 20.96 3.69
N ASN A 74 0.29 20.52 4.92
CA ASN A 74 -0.63 20.56 6.07
C ASN A 74 -1.95 19.79 5.88
N LYS A 75 -2.05 18.94 4.86
CA LYS A 75 -3.16 17.99 4.69
C LYS A 75 -2.82 16.68 5.36
N GLU A 76 -3.85 15.99 5.83
CA GLU A 76 -3.74 14.62 6.30
C GLU A 76 -3.83 13.68 5.09
N LEU A 77 -2.83 12.81 4.94
CA LEU A 77 -2.81 11.76 3.92
C LEU A 77 -2.80 10.40 4.57
N VAL A 78 -3.37 9.41 3.88
CA VAL A 78 -3.18 8.00 4.20
C VAL A 78 -1.97 7.50 3.42
N VAL A 79 -1.06 6.82 4.11
CA VAL A 79 0.14 6.24 3.53
C VAL A 79 0.14 4.75 3.80
N THR A 80 0.08 3.97 2.73
CA THR A 80 0.09 2.52 2.78
C THR A 80 1.38 1.98 2.18
N SER A 81 2.12 1.21 2.97
CA SER A 81 3.39 0.63 2.56
C SER A 81 3.27 -0.87 2.33
N TYR A 82 3.86 -1.33 1.24
CA TYR A 82 3.88 -2.73 0.82
C TYR A 82 5.29 -3.24 0.61
N LYS A 83 5.46 -4.55 0.82
CA LYS A 83 6.59 -5.32 0.34
C LYS A 83 6.31 -5.77 -1.09
N LEU A 84 7.28 -5.65 -1.97
CA LEU A 84 7.17 -6.15 -3.35
C LEU A 84 7.55 -7.63 -3.46
N LYS A 85 7.05 -8.32 -4.50
CA LYS A 85 7.53 -9.66 -4.88
C LYS A 85 8.92 -9.56 -5.48
N GLU A 86 9.17 -8.49 -6.24
CA GLU A 86 10.47 -8.13 -6.77
C GLU A 86 11.48 -7.88 -5.64
N LYS A 87 12.74 -8.16 -5.96
CA LYS A 87 13.86 -8.03 -5.04
C LYS A 87 15.04 -7.40 -5.76
N GLN A 88 15.91 -6.80 -4.97
CA GLN A 88 17.23 -6.44 -5.45
C GLN A 88 17.98 -7.69 -5.90
N LYS A 89 18.94 -7.52 -6.81
CA LYS A 89 19.84 -8.59 -7.28
C LYS A 89 20.63 -9.23 -6.15
N THR A 90 20.85 -8.49 -5.06
CA THR A 90 21.46 -8.95 -3.81
C THR A 90 20.54 -9.87 -2.97
N GLY A 91 19.28 -10.04 -3.37
CA GLY A 91 18.24 -10.76 -2.63
C GLY A 91 17.53 -9.91 -1.57
N LYS A 92 17.94 -8.65 -1.40
CA LYS A 92 17.35 -7.69 -0.47
C LYS A 92 15.97 -7.23 -0.91
N LYS A 93 15.15 -6.83 0.05
CA LYS A 93 13.75 -6.49 -0.20
C LYS A 93 13.62 -5.14 -0.92
N MET A 94 12.48 -4.97 -1.56
CA MET A 94 12.03 -3.72 -2.12
C MET A 94 10.65 -3.39 -1.55
N TYR A 95 10.39 -2.10 -1.41
CA TYR A 95 9.20 -1.57 -0.79
C TYR A 95 8.54 -0.54 -1.71
N VAL A 96 7.26 -0.32 -1.50
CA VAL A 96 6.54 0.80 -2.11
C VAL A 96 5.63 1.45 -1.08
N SER A 97 5.53 2.77 -1.12
CA SER A 97 4.56 3.54 -0.36
C SER A 97 3.61 4.24 -1.31
N ILE A 98 2.31 4.02 -1.13
CA ILE A 98 1.23 4.70 -1.83
C ILE A 98 0.67 5.78 -0.90
N TYR A 99 0.40 6.94 -1.47
CA TYR A 99 -0.16 8.09 -0.79
C TYR A 99 -1.57 8.35 -1.32
N GLU A 100 -2.50 8.59 -0.42
CA GLU A 100 -3.89 8.89 -0.73
C GLU A 100 -4.37 10.16 -0.05
N TYR A 101 -5.19 10.94 -0.77
CA TYR A 101 -5.90 12.10 -0.26
C TYR A 101 -7.39 11.97 -0.60
N ASP A 102 -8.27 12.12 0.39
CA ASP A 102 -9.73 11.98 0.23
C ASP A 102 -10.13 10.66 -0.49
N GLY A 103 -9.46 9.55 -0.13
CA GLY A 103 -9.72 8.21 -0.69
C GLY A 103 -9.29 8.05 -2.15
N LYS A 104 -8.37 8.90 -2.64
CA LYS A 104 -7.81 8.81 -4.00
C LYS A 104 -6.31 8.68 -3.93
N ILE A 105 -5.76 7.75 -4.68
CA ILE A 105 -4.32 7.62 -4.91
C ILE A 105 -3.81 8.89 -5.58
N ILE A 106 -2.87 9.58 -4.93
CA ILE A 106 -2.20 10.78 -5.46
C ILE A 106 -0.79 10.49 -5.97
N GLY A 107 -0.25 9.31 -5.65
CA GLY A 107 1.03 8.84 -6.15
C GLY A 107 1.69 7.85 -5.20
N GLY A 108 2.94 7.49 -5.51
CA GLY A 108 3.75 6.66 -4.64
C GLY A 108 5.21 6.65 -5.07
N HIS A 109 6.06 6.09 -4.21
CA HIS A 109 7.47 5.89 -4.51
C HIS A 109 7.93 4.53 -4.02
N GLY A 110 8.95 4.00 -4.68
CA GLY A 110 9.64 2.79 -4.24
C GLY A 110 10.77 3.07 -3.26
N GLY A 111 11.24 2.02 -2.60
CA GLY A 111 12.40 2.05 -1.71
C GLY A 111 13.22 0.76 -1.78
N LEU A 112 14.54 0.89 -1.79
CA LEU A 112 15.51 -0.20 -1.75
C LEU A 112 15.97 -0.42 -0.30
N GLU A 113 15.81 -1.64 0.23
CA GLU A 113 16.38 -2.02 1.52
C GLU A 113 17.91 -1.79 1.54
N ASP A 114 18.42 -1.22 2.63
CA ASP A 114 19.85 -0.90 2.87
C ASP A 114 20.47 0.22 1.99
N TRP A 115 19.65 1.05 1.33
CA TRP A 115 20.13 2.22 0.56
C TRP A 115 19.55 3.53 1.15
N ASP A 116 20.36 4.60 1.20
CA ASP A 116 19.95 5.91 1.70
C ASP A 116 20.29 7.01 0.65
N PRO A 117 19.29 7.69 0.05
CA PRO A 117 17.86 7.63 0.38
C PRO A 117 17.15 6.41 -0.21
N GLY A 118 17.77 5.68 -1.14
CA GLY A 118 17.24 4.41 -1.68
C GLY A 118 15.89 4.51 -2.40
N LEU A 119 15.39 5.72 -2.69
CA LEU A 119 14.09 5.91 -3.32
C LEU A 119 14.17 5.81 -4.84
N PHE A 120 13.08 5.35 -5.46
CA PHE A 120 12.94 5.30 -6.91
C PHE A 120 11.50 5.62 -7.33
N ALA A 121 11.34 6.16 -8.54
CA ALA A 121 10.00 6.38 -9.10
C ALA A 121 9.39 5.06 -9.55
N LEU A 122 8.07 4.92 -9.45
CA LEU A 122 7.39 3.69 -9.88
C LEU A 122 7.60 3.40 -11.38
N THR A 123 7.89 4.42 -12.19
CA THR A 123 8.25 4.30 -13.60
C THR A 123 9.65 3.76 -13.86
N ASP A 124 10.51 3.65 -12.85
CA ASP A 124 11.94 3.34 -13.01
C ASP A 124 12.25 1.85 -13.15
N LYS A 125 11.24 0.97 -13.27
CA LYS A 125 11.47 -0.49 -13.26
C LYS A 125 12.53 -0.94 -14.27
N GLU A 126 12.43 -0.47 -15.52
CA GLU A 126 13.43 -0.78 -16.56
C GLU A 126 14.82 -0.21 -16.26
N ARG A 127 14.88 1.01 -15.69
CA ARG A 127 16.16 1.62 -15.27
C ARG A 127 16.85 0.76 -14.21
N LEU A 128 16.11 0.31 -13.20
CA LEU A 128 16.63 -0.53 -12.11
C LEU A 128 17.14 -1.89 -12.61
N ILE A 129 16.50 -2.46 -13.62
CA ILE A 129 16.98 -3.69 -14.29
C ILE A 129 18.27 -3.41 -15.07
N ASN A 130 18.29 -2.35 -15.88
CA ASN A 130 19.44 -2.00 -16.72
C ASN A 130 20.69 -1.61 -15.92
N GLU A 131 20.50 -0.96 -14.77
CA GLU A 131 21.58 -0.64 -13.82
C GLU A 131 22.02 -1.85 -12.99
N GLY A 132 21.35 -3.01 -13.15
CA GLY A 132 21.69 -4.25 -12.44
C GLY A 132 21.33 -4.23 -10.95
N ILE A 133 20.44 -3.32 -10.53
CA ILE A 133 19.95 -3.21 -9.15
C ILE A 133 18.99 -4.34 -8.83
N MET A 134 18.14 -4.73 -9.78
CA MET A 134 17.20 -5.85 -9.65
C MET A 134 17.24 -6.77 -10.87
N THR A 135 16.61 -7.94 -10.76
CA THR A 135 16.34 -8.83 -11.90
C THR A 135 14.93 -8.62 -12.41
N GLN A 136 14.69 -9.03 -13.67
CA GLN A 136 13.35 -9.09 -14.25
C GLN A 136 12.44 -10.03 -13.44
#